data_AF-A0A1M6H4B2-F1
#
_entry.id   AF-A0A1M6H4B2-F1
#
_cell.length_a   1.000
_cell.length_b   1.000
_cell.length_c   1.000
_cell.angle_alpha   90.00
_cell.angle_beta   90.00
_cell.angle_gamma   90.00
#
_symmetry.space_group_name_H-M   'P 1'
#
loop_
_entity.id
_entity.type
_entity.pdbx_description
1 polymer ?
#
loop_
_entity_poly.entity_id
_entity_poly.type
_entity_poly.pdbx_seq_one_letter_code
_entity_poly.pdbx_strand_id
1 'polypeptide(L)'
;MSFNRNYTLLRIIAFLQGFVFYGPIATIYRQSRVISIYDIFLIESIFMVLTILFEVPWGIFDDRYGYKITLVISLFMNFISKIVFYRTYSFQMFLLERVILAVSVSGVSGCDVALLYSSVGKSDYEKAYGRYYALSVVGFLIATSLSWHIASVSMELTAYLTIYPYGIAAAAAFFIKEPRVSKGNASNTIETLKMAFANKRILMFLFSMALINESTHAITTFLNQIQYQRSGIYIKYYGIILVLVELPTLLSSKPISYLKDMGKKSL
;
A
#
# COMPACT_ATOMS: atom_id res chain seq x y z
N MET A 1 -21.79 12.29 15.61
CA MET A 1 -20.44 12.46 15.02
C MET A 1 -20.49 13.67 14.10
N SER A 2 -19.89 14.79 14.48
CA SER A 2 -19.72 15.93 13.58
C SER A 2 -18.97 15.49 12.32
N PHE A 3 -19.43 15.91 11.15
CA PHE A 3 -18.84 15.56 9.85
C PHE A 3 -17.36 15.98 9.82
N ASN A 4 -16.44 15.02 10.02
CA ASN A 4 -15.02 15.29 9.87
C ASN A 4 -14.63 15.12 8.41
N ARG A 5 -14.46 16.26 7.72
CA ARG A 5 -14.05 16.32 6.31
C ARG A 5 -12.78 15.52 6.02
N ASN A 6 -11.76 15.62 6.87
CA ASN A 6 -10.49 14.90 6.66
C ASN A 6 -10.70 13.39 6.71
N TYR A 7 -11.47 12.91 7.70
CA TYR A 7 -11.77 11.48 7.81
C TYR A 7 -12.50 10.94 6.56
N THR A 8 -13.47 11.71 6.04
CA THR A 8 -14.17 11.34 4.80
C THR A 8 -13.23 11.33 3.59
N LEU A 9 -12.36 12.35 3.45
CA LEU A 9 -11.40 12.41 2.34
C LEU A 9 -10.37 11.28 2.39
N LEU A 10 -9.83 10.97 3.57
CA LEU A 10 -8.89 9.85 3.75
C LEU A 10 -9.53 8.52 3.33
N ARG A 11 -10.80 8.30 3.67
CA ARG A 11 -11.55 7.11 3.25
C ARG A 11 -11.74 7.03 1.73
N ILE A 12 -12.04 8.16 1.08
CA ILE A 12 -12.16 8.23 -0.39
C ILE A 12 -10.79 7.95 -1.03
N ILE A 13 -9.73 8.55 -0.51
CA ILE A 13 -8.36 8.34 -0.97
C ILE A 13 -7.96 6.87 -0.85
N ALA A 14 -8.23 6.23 0.29
CA ALA A 14 -7.96 4.80 0.49
C ALA A 14 -8.72 3.94 -0.53
N PHE A 15 -10.02 4.19 -0.71
CA PHE A 15 -10.84 3.49 -1.69
C PHE A 15 -10.27 3.62 -3.11
N LEU A 16 -9.90 4.83 -3.52
CA LEU A 16 -9.33 5.11 -4.83
C LEU A 16 -7.96 4.45 -5.03
N GLN A 17 -7.08 4.51 -4.04
CA GLN A 17 -5.78 3.84 -4.09
C GLN A 17 -5.89 2.31 -4.11
N GLY A 18 -7.03 1.75 -3.70
CA GLY A 18 -7.32 0.34 -3.89
C GLY A 18 -7.43 -0.08 -5.35
N PHE A 19 -7.75 0.82 -6.29
CA PHE A 19 -8.01 0.46 -7.69
C PHE A 19 -6.75 0.13 -8.50
N VAL A 20 -6.15 -1.02 -8.21
CA VAL A 20 -4.97 -1.55 -8.92
C VAL A 20 -5.42 -2.61 -9.92
N PHE A 21 -5.92 -2.19 -11.08
CA PHE A 21 -6.48 -3.12 -12.08
C PHE A 21 -5.45 -4.10 -12.65
N TYR A 22 -4.20 -3.67 -12.73
CA TYR A 22 -3.12 -4.54 -13.20
C TYR A 22 -2.64 -5.52 -12.12
N GLY A 23 -3.07 -5.38 -10.86
CA GLY A 23 -2.58 -6.17 -9.72
C GLY A 23 -2.56 -7.68 -9.97
N PRO A 24 -3.67 -8.29 -10.44
CA PRO A 24 -3.74 -9.74 -10.67
C PRO A 24 -2.89 -10.24 -11.83
N ILE A 25 -2.41 -9.35 -12.71
CA ILE A 25 -1.62 -9.68 -13.90
C ILE A 25 -0.27 -8.96 -13.92
N ALA A 26 0.13 -8.33 -12.81
CA ALA A 26 1.26 -7.42 -12.75
C ALA A 26 2.60 -8.09 -13.11
N THR A 27 2.76 -9.37 -12.76
CA THR A 27 3.97 -10.15 -13.08
C THR A 27 4.00 -10.47 -14.56
N ILE A 28 2.88 -10.95 -15.11
CA ILE A 28 2.76 -11.26 -16.54
C ILE A 28 2.93 -9.99 -17.39
N TYR A 29 2.41 -8.85 -16.91
CA TYR A 29 2.59 -7.55 -17.54
C TYR A 29 4.05 -7.11 -17.60
N ARG A 30 4.82 -7.34 -16.52
CA ARG A 30 6.27 -7.05 -16.53
C ARG A 30 7.01 -8.01 -17.47
N GLN A 31 6.70 -9.30 -17.43
CA GLN A 31 7.34 -10.30 -18.29
C GLN A 31 7.08 -10.05 -19.78
N SER A 32 5.90 -9.54 -20.15
CA SER A 32 5.61 -9.19 -21.55
C SER A 32 6.43 -7.99 -22.05
N ARG A 33 7.08 -7.24 -21.15
CA ARG A 33 7.95 -6.09 -21.44
C ARG A 33 9.45 -6.44 -21.31
N VAL A 34 9.81 -7.71 -21.54
CA VAL A 34 11.21 -8.21 -21.56
C VAL A 34 11.92 -8.09 -20.21
N ILE A 35 11.17 -8.18 -19.11
CA ILE A 35 11.71 -8.27 -17.75
C ILE A 35 11.69 -9.72 -17.28
N SER A 36 12.83 -10.22 -16.78
CA SER A 36 12.89 -11.56 -16.20
C SER A 36 12.30 -11.59 -14.80
N ILE A 37 11.96 -12.78 -14.29
CA ILE A 37 11.51 -12.93 -12.90
C ILE A 37 12.60 -12.49 -11.92
N TYR A 38 13.87 -12.78 -12.24
CA TYR A 38 15.01 -12.33 -11.46
C TYR A 38 15.04 -10.81 -11.32
N ASP A 39 14.85 -10.09 -12.44
CA ASP A 39 14.81 -8.63 -12.45
C ASP A 39 13.65 -8.08 -11.61
N ILE A 40 12.47 -8.73 -11.64
CA ILE A 40 11.32 -8.34 -10.80
C ILE A 40 11.71 -8.40 -9.32
N PHE A 41 12.31 -9.51 -8.87
CA PHE A 41 12.71 -9.67 -7.47
C PHE A 41 13.88 -8.76 -7.09
N LEU A 42 14.82 -8.50 -8.00
CA LEU A 42 15.91 -7.54 -7.77
C LEU A 42 15.35 -6.13 -7.56
N ILE A 43 14.46 -5.69 -8.45
CA ILE A 43 13.78 -4.41 -8.35
C ILE A 43 12.93 -4.33 -7.07
N GLU A 44 12.22 -5.40 -6.70
CA GLU A 44 11.45 -5.47 -5.45
C GLU A 44 12.36 -5.33 -4.22
N SER A 45 13.51 -5.99 -4.23
CA SER A 45 14.48 -5.90 -3.13
C SER A 45 15.02 -4.47 -2.97
N ILE A 46 15.32 -3.79 -4.08
CA ILE A 46 15.73 -2.38 -4.07
C ILE A 46 14.59 -1.49 -3.55
N PHE A 47 13.36 -1.71 -4.01
CA PHE A 47 12.17 -1.00 -3.54
C PHE A 47 12.01 -1.10 -2.01
N MET A 48 12.18 -2.30 -1.44
CA MET A 48 12.09 -2.52 0.01
C MET A 48 13.15 -1.75 0.79
N VAL A 49 14.41 -1.82 0.34
CA VAL A 49 15.51 -1.08 0.96
C VAL A 49 15.25 0.43 0.90
N LEU A 50 14.83 0.94 -0.25
CA LEU A 50 14.53 2.36 -0.43
C LEU A 50 13.37 2.82 0.44
N THR A 51 12.32 2.00 0.59
CA THR A 51 11.18 2.35 1.45
C THR A 51 11.64 2.57 2.89
N ILE A 52 12.48 1.68 3.43
CA ILE A 52 13.07 1.83 4.77
C ILE A 52 13.98 3.06 4.85
N LEU A 53 14.81 3.30 3.82
CA LEU A 53 15.73 4.44 3.79
C LEU A 53 14.99 5.78 3.77
N PHE A 54 13.82 5.86 3.13
CA PHE A 54 13.05 7.09 2.99
C PHE A 54 12.13 7.40 4.19
N GLU A 55 11.83 6.44 5.06
CA GLU A 55 11.06 6.65 6.30
C GLU A 55 11.69 7.74 7.20
N VAL A 56 13.02 7.71 7.39
CA VAL A 56 13.71 8.69 8.25
C VAL A 56 13.69 10.11 7.64
N PRO A 57 14.06 10.32 6.36
CA PRO A 57 13.86 11.59 5.67
C PRO A 57 12.43 12.13 5.75
N TRP A 58 11.42 11.28 5.55
CA TRP A 58 10.01 11.69 5.64
C TRP A 58 9.62 12.10 7.05
N GLY A 59 10.05 11.36 8.09
CA GLY A 59 9.80 11.76 9.47
C GLY A 59 10.35 13.16 9.80
N ILE A 60 11.58 13.47 9.34
CA ILE A 60 12.18 14.81 9.52
C ILE A 60 11.40 15.87 8.72
N PHE A 61 10.94 15.52 7.52
CA PHE A 61 10.15 16.42 6.67
C PHE A 61 8.78 16.73 7.28
N ASP A 62 8.11 15.73 7.84
CA ASP A 62 6.80 15.83 8.52
C ASP A 62 6.88 16.79 9.70
N ASP A 63 7.92 16.68 10.53
CA ASP A 63 8.13 17.56 11.68
C ASP A 63 8.30 19.04 11.26
N ARG A 64 8.86 19.27 10.06
CA ARG A 64 9.09 20.62 9.54
C ARG A 64 7.87 21.21 8.85
N TYR A 65 7.28 20.46 7.92
CA TYR A 65 6.29 20.93 6.94
C TYR A 65 4.86 20.44 7.23
N GLY A 66 4.68 19.42 8.06
CA GLY A 66 3.37 18.89 8.44
C GLY A 66 2.86 17.76 7.53
N TYR A 67 1.94 16.97 8.07
CA TYR A 67 1.48 15.72 7.46
C TYR A 67 0.65 15.94 6.19
N LYS A 68 -0.05 17.07 6.04
CA LYS A 68 -0.82 17.35 4.82
C LYS A 68 0.12 17.48 3.62
N ILE A 69 1.20 18.26 3.76
CA ILE A 69 2.10 18.55 2.65
C ILE A 69 2.76 17.27 2.19
N THR A 70 3.25 16.46 3.13
CA THR A 70 3.82 15.15 2.83
C THR A 70 2.83 14.24 2.15
N LEU A 71 1.60 14.09 2.68
CA LEU A 71 0.60 13.25 2.03
C LEU A 71 0.31 13.69 0.59
N VAL A 72 0.21 15.00 0.33
CA VAL A 72 0.00 15.53 -1.04
C VAL A 72 1.15 15.16 -1.96
N ILE A 73 2.40 15.37 -1.53
CA ILE A 73 3.58 15.04 -2.33
C ILE A 73 3.64 13.53 -2.59
N SER A 74 3.43 12.73 -1.55
CA SER A 74 3.48 11.27 -1.62
C SER A 74 2.42 10.71 -2.56
N LEU A 75 1.18 11.21 -2.51
CA LEU A 75 0.12 10.76 -3.41
C LEU A 75 0.32 11.24 -4.85
N PHE A 76 0.90 12.42 -5.04
CA PHE A 76 1.32 12.87 -6.36
C PHE A 76 2.43 12.00 -6.94
N MET A 77 3.45 11.65 -6.15
CA MET A 77 4.49 10.70 -6.57
C MET A 77 3.91 9.32 -6.89
N ASN A 78 2.90 8.86 -6.13
CA ASN A 78 2.22 7.61 -6.43
C ASN A 78 1.54 7.64 -7.80
N PHE A 79 0.83 8.74 -8.08
CA PHE A 79 0.22 8.97 -9.39
C PHE A 79 1.25 8.96 -10.53
N ILE A 80 2.37 9.66 -10.37
CA ILE A 80 3.47 9.64 -11.34
C ILE A 80 4.02 8.22 -11.53
N SER A 81 4.18 7.44 -10.45
CA SER A 81 4.59 6.03 -10.52
C SER A 81 3.67 5.23 -11.47
N LYS A 82 2.34 5.43 -11.42
CA LYS A 82 1.41 4.71 -12.31
C LYS A 82 1.57 5.10 -13.78
N ILE A 83 1.86 6.38 -14.06
CA ILE A 83 2.15 6.85 -15.41
C ILE A 83 3.44 6.23 -15.94
N VAL A 84 4.49 6.22 -15.12
CA VAL A 84 5.77 5.60 -15.48
C VAL A 84 5.56 4.11 -15.72
N PHE A 85 4.90 3.39 -14.80
CA PHE A 85 4.59 1.96 -14.92
C PHE A 85 3.93 1.60 -16.26
N TYR A 86 2.94 2.38 -16.69
CA TYR A 86 2.27 2.18 -17.97
C TYR A 86 3.19 2.38 -19.19
N ARG A 87 4.16 3.30 -19.09
CA ARG A 87 5.11 3.64 -20.16
C ARG A 87 6.41 2.83 -20.10
N THR A 88 6.48 1.81 -19.26
CA THR A 88 7.74 1.08 -19.05
C THR A 88 7.96 -0.05 -20.05
N TYR A 89 9.14 -0.04 -20.68
CA TYR A 89 9.60 -1.06 -21.63
C TYR A 89 11.06 -1.51 -21.39
N SER A 90 11.65 -1.13 -20.26
CA SER A 90 13.04 -1.47 -19.91
C SER A 90 13.23 -1.64 -18.41
N PHE A 91 14.29 -2.36 -18.03
CA PHE A 91 14.71 -2.53 -16.65
C PHE A 91 14.84 -1.21 -15.90
N GLN A 92 15.54 -0.23 -16.48
CA GLN A 92 15.83 1.05 -15.85
C GLN A 92 14.55 1.86 -15.59
N MET A 93 13.56 1.78 -16.49
CA MET A 93 12.28 2.46 -16.32
C MET A 93 11.41 1.76 -15.26
N PHE A 94 11.47 0.43 -15.14
CA PHE A 94 10.82 -0.29 -14.03
C PHE A 94 11.48 0.01 -12.69
N LEU A 95 12.81 0.15 -12.66
CA LEU A 95 13.54 0.57 -11.48
C LEU A 95 13.18 2.01 -11.08
N LEU A 96 13.12 2.93 -12.05
CA LEU A 96 12.70 4.31 -11.83
C LEU A 96 11.28 4.38 -11.25
N GLU A 97 10.34 3.63 -11.81
CA GLU A 97 8.98 3.51 -11.29
C GLU A 97 8.97 3.12 -9.81
N ARG A 98 9.79 2.13 -9.45
CA ARG A 98 9.89 1.63 -8.09
C ARG A 98 10.60 2.57 -7.13
N VAL A 99 11.59 3.33 -7.59
CA VAL A 99 12.19 4.41 -6.80
C VAL A 99 11.14 5.46 -6.47
N ILE A 100 10.36 5.91 -7.46
CA ILE A 100 9.27 6.88 -7.26
C ILE A 100 8.22 6.32 -6.31
N LEU A 101 7.84 5.05 -6.49
CA LEU A 101 6.88 4.39 -5.62
C LEU A 101 7.42 4.24 -4.18
N ALA A 102 8.72 3.95 -3.99
CA ALA A 102 9.32 3.85 -2.66
C ALA A 102 9.25 5.18 -1.91
N VAL A 103 9.59 6.28 -2.59
CA VAL A 103 9.44 7.65 -2.04
C VAL A 103 7.98 7.94 -1.68
N SER A 104 7.04 7.52 -2.52
CA SER A 104 5.61 7.69 -2.25
C SER A 104 5.14 6.88 -1.05
N VAL A 105 5.37 5.58 -1.04
CA VAL A 105 4.83 4.66 -0.02
C VAL A 105 5.39 5.00 1.35
N SER A 106 6.70 5.24 1.46
CA SER A 106 7.37 5.67 2.70
C SER A 106 6.86 7.00 3.25
N GLY A 107 6.39 7.90 2.40
CA GLY A 107 5.81 9.18 2.83
C GLY A 107 4.31 9.09 3.16
N VAL A 108 3.60 8.10 2.61
CA VAL A 108 2.22 7.81 3.04
C VAL A 108 2.23 7.10 4.39
N SER A 109 3.14 6.13 4.59
CA SER A 109 3.30 5.38 5.83
C SER A 109 3.69 6.32 6.98
N GLY A 110 2.70 6.65 7.82
CA GLY A 110 2.88 7.53 8.98
C GLY A 110 2.00 8.77 8.89
N CYS A 111 1.98 9.43 7.73
CA CYS A 111 1.11 10.58 7.48
C CYS A 111 -0.37 10.21 7.55
N ASP A 112 -0.76 9.12 6.91
CA ASP A 112 -2.16 8.70 6.83
C ASP A 112 -2.72 8.32 8.22
N VAL A 113 -1.94 7.58 9.00
CA VAL A 113 -2.22 7.20 10.38
C VAL A 113 -2.30 8.43 11.28
N ALA A 114 -1.34 9.36 11.19
CA ALA A 114 -1.32 10.58 12.00
C ALA A 114 -2.53 11.49 11.69
N LEU A 115 -2.85 11.67 10.41
CA LEU A 115 -4.02 12.43 9.96
C LEU A 115 -5.33 11.77 10.40
N LEU A 116 -5.41 10.44 10.32
CA LEU A 116 -6.58 9.69 10.74
C LEU A 116 -6.79 9.79 12.25
N TYR A 117 -5.75 9.53 13.04
CA TYR A 117 -5.76 9.65 14.50
C TYR A 117 -6.18 11.05 14.94
N SER A 118 -5.63 12.09 14.32
CA SER A 118 -5.99 13.48 14.59
C SER A 118 -7.42 13.83 14.22
N SER A 119 -8.02 13.09 13.28
CA SER A 119 -9.39 13.35 12.80
C SER A 119 -10.47 12.72 13.69
N VAL A 120 -10.20 11.54 14.26
CA VAL A 120 -11.22 10.81 15.04
C VAL A 120 -10.93 10.73 16.54
N GLY A 121 -9.69 11.03 16.95
CA GLY A 121 -9.25 10.89 18.33
C GLY A 121 -9.01 9.44 18.77
N LYS A 122 -8.43 9.28 19.96
CA LYS A 122 -7.95 7.98 20.47
C LYS A 122 -9.06 6.93 20.61
N SER A 123 -10.25 7.31 21.07
CA SER A 123 -11.34 6.38 21.38
C SER A 123 -11.90 5.66 20.15
N ASP A 124 -11.91 6.33 19.00
CA ASP A 124 -12.48 5.80 17.76
C ASP A 124 -11.43 5.39 16.71
N TYR A 125 -10.14 5.57 17.01
CA TYR A 125 -9.04 5.33 16.08
C TYR A 125 -9.02 3.90 15.52
N GLU A 126 -9.10 2.86 16.36
CA GLU A 126 -9.05 1.46 15.88
C GLU A 126 -10.17 1.16 14.88
N LYS A 127 -11.39 1.63 15.17
CA LYS A 127 -12.56 1.44 14.29
C LYS A 127 -12.42 2.26 13.00
N ALA A 128 -11.90 3.48 13.09
CA ALA A 128 -11.67 4.35 11.94
C ALA A 128 -10.59 3.79 11.01
N TYR A 129 -9.49 3.29 11.58
CA TYR A 129 -8.41 2.65 10.84
C TYR A 129 -8.90 1.37 10.15
N GLY A 130 -9.66 0.53 10.85
CA GLY A 130 -10.28 -0.66 10.23
C GLY A 130 -11.17 -0.31 9.04
N ARG A 131 -11.99 0.76 9.14
CA ARG A 131 -12.84 1.23 8.02
C ARG A 131 -12.06 1.86 6.88
N TYR A 132 -11.00 2.60 7.19
CA TYR A 132 -10.09 3.19 6.21
C TYR A 132 -9.41 2.08 5.39
N TYR A 133 -8.81 1.10 6.07
CA TYR A 133 -8.16 -0.04 5.43
C TYR A 133 -9.15 -0.88 4.61
N ALA A 134 -10.32 -1.20 5.18
CA ALA A 134 -11.34 -1.98 4.49
C ALA A 134 -11.78 -1.34 3.16
N LEU A 135 -11.85 -0.01 3.09
CA LEU A 135 -12.18 0.68 1.84
C LEU A 135 -11.12 0.51 0.76
N SER A 136 -9.83 0.51 1.12
CA SER A 136 -8.75 0.18 0.19
C SER A 136 -8.92 -1.24 -0.35
N VAL A 137 -9.23 -2.21 0.53
CA VAL A 137 -9.47 -3.60 0.11
C VAL A 137 -10.70 -3.72 -0.80
N VAL A 138 -11.79 -3.00 -0.51
CA VAL A 138 -12.96 -2.98 -1.39
C VAL A 138 -12.62 -2.42 -2.77
N GLY A 139 -11.85 -1.33 -2.86
CA GLY A 139 -11.37 -0.80 -4.13
C GLY A 139 -10.53 -1.83 -4.90
N PHE A 140 -9.67 -2.56 -4.20
CA PHE A 140 -8.85 -3.62 -4.77
C PHE A 140 -9.67 -4.80 -5.29
N LEU A 141 -10.67 -5.26 -4.55
CA LEU A 141 -11.56 -6.33 -4.98
C LEU A 141 -12.37 -5.92 -6.22
N ILE A 142 -12.85 -4.68 -6.28
CA ILE A 142 -13.57 -4.17 -7.45
C ILE A 142 -12.64 -4.15 -8.66
N ALA A 143 -11.44 -3.57 -8.53
CA ALA A 143 -10.47 -3.50 -9.62
C ALA A 143 -10.04 -4.89 -10.11
N THR A 144 -9.80 -5.81 -9.18
CA THR A 144 -9.44 -7.21 -9.45
C THR A 144 -10.59 -7.98 -10.11
N SER A 145 -11.83 -7.74 -9.72
CA SER A 145 -13.00 -8.36 -10.37
C SER A 145 -13.18 -7.85 -11.80
N LEU A 146 -12.98 -6.55 -12.01
CA LEU A 146 -13.05 -5.92 -13.33
C LEU A 146 -11.85 -6.26 -14.22
N SER A 147 -10.71 -6.65 -13.64
CA SER A 147 -9.50 -6.98 -14.40
C SER A 147 -9.71 -8.17 -15.34
N TRP A 148 -10.61 -9.10 -15.01
CA TRP A 148 -11.02 -10.21 -15.88
C TRP A 148 -11.42 -9.71 -17.28
N HIS A 149 -12.31 -8.71 -17.31
CA HIS A 149 -12.85 -8.18 -18.55
C HIS A 149 -11.82 -7.28 -19.24
N ILE A 150 -11.17 -6.40 -18.48
CA ILE A 150 -10.20 -5.44 -19.03
C ILE A 150 -8.99 -6.18 -19.64
N ALA A 151 -8.43 -7.16 -18.95
CA ALA A 151 -7.27 -7.93 -19.42
C ALA A 151 -7.60 -8.81 -20.64
N SER A 152 -8.88 -9.15 -20.86
CA SER A 152 -9.32 -9.86 -22.07
C SER A 152 -9.30 -8.98 -23.32
N VAL A 153 -9.42 -7.65 -23.16
CA VAL A 153 -9.32 -6.67 -24.24
C VAL A 153 -7.86 -6.29 -24.45
N SER A 154 -7.18 -5.84 -23.39
CA SER A 154 -5.75 -5.52 -23.42
C SER A 154 -5.18 -5.49 -22.01
N MET A 155 -4.01 -6.12 -21.82
CA MET A 155 -3.26 -6.01 -20.58
C MET A 155 -2.82 -4.57 -20.29
N GLU A 156 -2.46 -3.80 -21.33
CA GLU A 156 -2.04 -2.40 -21.16
C GLU A 156 -3.13 -1.51 -20.61
N LEU A 157 -4.39 -1.83 -20.95
CA LEU A 157 -5.55 -1.09 -20.47
C LEU A 157 -5.69 -1.19 -18.95
N THR A 158 -5.26 -2.29 -18.33
CA THR A 158 -5.26 -2.43 -16.86
C THR A 158 -4.32 -1.43 -16.19
N ALA A 159 -3.11 -1.23 -16.74
CA ALA A 159 -2.15 -0.25 -16.25
C ALA A 159 -2.66 1.18 -16.49
N TYR A 160 -3.19 1.45 -17.69
CA TYR A 160 -3.73 2.75 -18.06
C TYR A 160 -4.92 3.18 -17.19
N LEU A 161 -5.90 2.30 -16.96
CA LEU A 161 -7.07 2.59 -16.14
C LEU A 161 -6.73 2.83 -14.67
N THR A 162 -5.62 2.29 -14.19
CA THR A 162 -5.13 2.52 -12.81
C THR A 162 -4.64 3.97 -12.62
N ILE A 163 -4.25 4.69 -13.67
CA ILE A 163 -3.76 6.07 -13.58
C ILE A 163 -4.85 7.02 -13.04
N TYR A 164 -6.10 6.85 -13.49
CA TYR A 164 -7.21 7.74 -13.15
C TYR A 164 -7.57 7.79 -11.66
N PRO A 165 -7.85 6.66 -10.97
CA PRO A 165 -8.19 6.70 -9.56
C PRO A 165 -7.04 7.27 -8.70
N TYR A 166 -5.78 7.01 -9.07
CA TYR A 166 -4.62 7.58 -8.39
C TYR A 166 -4.49 9.09 -8.63
N GLY A 167 -4.81 9.58 -9.83
CA GLY A 167 -4.87 11.02 -10.12
C GLY A 167 -5.98 11.71 -9.31
N ILE A 168 -7.15 11.09 -9.21
CA ILE A 168 -8.26 11.59 -8.39
C ILE A 168 -7.88 11.57 -6.90
N ALA A 169 -7.19 10.54 -6.42
CA ALA A 169 -6.71 10.46 -5.05
C ALA A 169 -5.70 11.58 -4.73
N ALA A 170 -4.75 11.83 -5.63
CA ALA A 170 -3.80 12.94 -5.51
C ALA A 170 -4.52 14.30 -5.49
N ALA A 171 -5.51 14.50 -6.36
CA ALA A 171 -6.34 15.71 -6.36
C ALA A 171 -7.15 15.86 -5.05
N ALA A 172 -7.71 14.76 -4.53
CA ALA A 172 -8.47 14.75 -3.27
C ALA A 172 -7.59 15.14 -2.07
N ALA A 173 -6.30 14.83 -2.10
CA ALA A 173 -5.35 15.13 -1.03
C ALA A 173 -5.21 16.64 -0.76
N PHE A 174 -5.28 17.49 -1.80
CA PHE A 174 -5.18 18.96 -1.64
C PHE A 174 -6.28 19.54 -0.73
N PHE A 175 -7.42 18.86 -0.66
CA PHE A 175 -8.59 19.25 0.13
C PHE A 175 -8.52 18.83 1.60
N ILE A 176 -7.53 18.03 2.00
CA ILE A 176 -7.25 17.72 3.39
C ILE A 176 -6.78 18.99 4.10
N LYS A 177 -7.18 19.15 5.37
CA LYS A 177 -6.69 20.24 6.23
C LYS A 177 -5.59 19.72 7.15
N GLU A 178 -4.55 20.52 7.37
CA GLU A 178 -3.51 20.21 8.35
C GLU A 178 -4.16 20.02 9.73
N PRO A 179 -3.87 18.91 10.45
CA PRO A 179 -4.39 18.67 11.77
C PRO A 179 -3.78 19.67 12.78
N ARG A 180 -4.54 20.02 13.82
CA ARG A 180 -4.12 20.97 14.86
C ARG A 180 -3.19 20.36 15.92
N VAL A 181 -2.31 19.43 15.54
CA VAL A 181 -1.42 18.73 16.48
C VAL A 181 -0.06 19.43 16.51
N SER A 182 0.58 19.48 17.69
CA SER A 182 1.90 20.08 17.84
C SER A 182 2.91 19.31 16.99
N LYS A 183 3.76 20.04 16.27
CA LYS A 183 4.91 19.49 15.55
C LYS A 183 5.70 18.56 16.48
N GLY A 184 5.94 17.33 16.04
CA GLY A 184 6.86 16.43 16.72
C GLY A 184 8.26 17.03 16.66
N ASN A 185 9.05 16.83 17.72
CA ASN A 185 10.47 17.18 17.66
C ASN A 185 11.21 16.05 16.95
N ALA A 186 11.88 16.35 15.83
CA ALA A 186 12.69 15.40 15.05
C ALA A 186 13.75 14.63 15.86
N SER A 187 14.13 15.12 17.04
CA SER A 187 14.99 14.37 17.95
C SER A 187 14.37 13.06 18.42
N ASN A 188 13.04 12.99 18.57
CA ASN A 188 12.33 11.82 19.10
C ASN A 188 12.31 10.65 18.11
N THR A 189 12.28 10.91 16.80
CA THR A 189 12.23 9.87 15.75
C THR A 189 13.55 9.10 15.68
N ILE A 190 14.68 9.83 15.65
CA ILE A 190 16.02 9.22 15.61
C ILE A 190 16.30 8.46 16.92
N GLU A 191 15.88 9.00 18.06
CA GLU A 191 16.07 8.37 19.36
C GLU A 191 15.25 7.09 19.50
N THR A 192 13.99 7.10 19.07
CA THR A 192 13.14 5.89 19.03
C THR A 192 13.73 4.82 18.11
N LEU A 193 14.27 5.22 16.95
CA LEU A 193 14.95 4.31 16.04
C LEU A 193 16.17 3.66 16.74
N LYS A 194 17.01 4.47 17.38
CA LYS A 194 18.18 3.98 18.15
C LYS A 194 17.78 3.00 19.24
N MET A 195 16.69 3.28 19.98
CA MET A 195 16.16 2.38 21.00
C MET A 195 15.68 1.04 20.40
N ALA A 196 14.99 1.08 19.25
CA ALA A 196 14.56 -0.12 18.55
C ALA A 196 15.76 -0.96 18.07
N PHE A 197 16.80 -0.32 17.53
CA PHE A 197 18.04 -1.00 17.12
C PHE A 197 18.86 -1.54 18.30
N ALA A 198 18.81 -0.90 19.46
CA ALA A 198 19.49 -1.37 20.67
C ALA A 198 18.82 -2.62 21.27
N ASN A 199 17.53 -2.84 21.02
CA ASN A 199 16.79 -3.97 21.59
C ASN A 199 16.74 -5.15 20.61
N LYS A 200 17.62 -6.13 20.81
CA LYS A 200 17.70 -7.36 19.99
C LYS A 200 16.36 -8.09 19.87
N ARG A 201 15.52 -8.10 20.93
CA ARG A 201 14.22 -8.80 20.90
C ARG A 201 13.23 -8.08 19.96
N ILE A 202 13.18 -6.75 20.01
CA ILE A 202 12.35 -5.94 19.09
C ILE A 202 12.85 -6.11 17.66
N LEU A 203 14.17 -6.05 17.45
CA LEU A 203 14.75 -6.20 16.11
C LEU A 203 14.46 -7.58 15.51
N MET A 204 14.63 -8.66 16.28
CA MET A 204 14.26 -10.01 15.83
C MET A 204 12.76 -10.12 15.51
N PHE A 205 11.90 -9.53 16.34
CA PHE A 205 10.46 -9.54 16.09
C PHE A 205 10.08 -8.79 14.80
N LEU A 206 10.61 -7.59 14.59
CA LEU A 206 10.38 -6.80 13.38
C LEU A 206 10.92 -7.52 12.14
N PHE A 207 12.11 -8.12 12.23
CA PHE A 207 12.70 -8.90 11.14
C PHE A 207 11.84 -10.13 10.79
N SER A 208 11.36 -10.87 11.79
CA SER A 208 10.46 -12.01 11.57
C SER A 208 9.14 -11.58 10.92
N MET A 209 8.54 -10.48 11.39
CA MET A 209 7.31 -9.94 10.78
C MET A 209 7.54 -9.49 9.34
N ALA A 210 8.63 -8.78 9.08
CA ALA A 210 9.01 -8.35 7.73
C ALA A 210 9.19 -9.56 6.81
N LEU A 211 9.94 -10.59 7.24
CA LEU A 211 10.13 -11.81 6.46
C LEU A 211 8.82 -12.53 6.14
N ILE A 212 7.93 -12.67 7.13
CA ILE A 212 6.63 -13.36 6.93
C ILE A 212 5.76 -12.55 5.95
N ASN A 213 5.66 -11.24 6.14
CA ASN A 213 4.88 -10.37 5.27
C ASN A 213 5.42 -10.38 3.84
N GLU A 214 6.74 -10.21 3.68
CA GLU A 214 7.37 -10.20 2.36
C GLU A 214 7.30 -11.56 1.67
N SER A 215 7.48 -12.66 2.39
CA SER A 215 7.35 -14.00 1.81
C SER A 215 5.91 -14.25 1.36
N THR A 216 4.93 -13.84 2.17
CA THR A 216 3.52 -13.95 1.81
C THR A 216 3.21 -13.11 0.58
N HIS A 217 3.64 -11.84 0.57
CA HIS A 217 3.45 -10.93 -0.55
C HIS A 217 4.10 -11.44 -1.84
N ALA A 218 5.34 -11.95 -1.75
CA ALA A 218 6.08 -12.54 -2.86
C ALA A 218 5.32 -13.71 -3.50
N ILE A 219 4.79 -14.60 -2.68
CA ILE A 219 4.05 -15.78 -3.13
C ILE A 219 2.72 -15.35 -3.76
N THR A 220 1.94 -14.54 -3.06
CA THR A 220 0.57 -14.21 -3.48
C THR A 220 0.54 -13.31 -4.71
N THR A 221 1.47 -12.37 -4.81
CA THR A 221 1.46 -11.33 -5.83
C THR A 221 2.31 -11.71 -7.04
N PHE A 222 3.49 -12.32 -6.84
CA PHE A 222 4.40 -12.62 -7.95
C PHE A 222 4.33 -14.07 -8.41
N LEU A 223 4.54 -15.02 -7.50
CA LEU A 223 4.71 -16.42 -7.87
C LEU A 223 3.40 -17.11 -8.28
N ASN A 224 2.27 -16.76 -7.67
CA ASN A 224 0.95 -17.32 -8.02
C ASN A 224 0.63 -17.15 -9.51
N GLN A 225 0.89 -15.96 -10.07
CA GLN A 225 0.63 -15.66 -11.48
C GLN A 225 1.43 -16.56 -12.44
N ILE A 226 2.66 -16.89 -12.06
CA ILE A 226 3.54 -17.78 -12.83
C ILE A 226 3.03 -19.23 -12.76
N GLN A 227 2.57 -19.67 -11.59
CA GLN A 227 1.98 -21.00 -11.45
C GLN A 227 0.69 -21.15 -12.25
N TYR A 228 -0.16 -20.12 -12.27
CA TYR A 228 -1.36 -20.13 -13.11
C TYR A 228 -1.01 -20.29 -14.59
N GLN A 229 0.06 -19.61 -15.06
CA GLN A 229 0.51 -19.71 -16.45
C GLN A 229 1.02 -21.12 -16.76
N ARG A 230 1.80 -21.72 -15.85
CA ARG A 230 2.30 -23.10 -15.99
C ARG A 230 1.19 -24.14 -16.00
N SER A 231 0.11 -23.89 -15.26
CA SER A 231 -1.10 -24.72 -15.23
C SER A 231 -2.03 -24.51 -16.44
N GLY A 232 -1.66 -23.65 -17.39
CA GLY A 232 -2.47 -23.38 -18.59
C GLY A 232 -3.72 -22.53 -18.33
N ILE A 233 -3.79 -21.83 -17.19
CA ILE A 233 -4.91 -20.94 -16.87
C ILE A 233 -4.78 -19.66 -17.71
N TYR A 234 -5.84 -19.28 -18.42
CA TYR A 234 -5.84 -18.03 -19.19
C TYR A 234 -5.75 -16.80 -18.28
N ILE A 235 -4.94 -15.81 -18.69
CA ILE A 235 -4.66 -14.56 -17.95
C ILE A 235 -5.93 -13.86 -17.46
N LYS A 236 -7.02 -13.89 -18.26
CA LYS A 236 -8.31 -13.33 -17.87
C LYS A 236 -8.79 -13.84 -16.50
N TYR A 237 -8.59 -15.13 -16.17
CA TYR A 237 -9.08 -15.74 -14.91
C TYR A 237 -8.33 -15.28 -13.66
N TYR A 238 -7.17 -14.62 -13.80
CA TYR A 238 -6.30 -14.33 -12.65
C TYR A 238 -6.97 -13.41 -11.64
N GLY A 239 -7.77 -12.45 -12.10
CA GLY A 239 -8.52 -11.55 -11.23
C GLY A 239 -9.54 -12.29 -10.35
N ILE A 240 -10.38 -13.12 -10.97
CA ILE A 240 -11.41 -13.89 -10.24
C ILE A 240 -10.77 -14.86 -9.25
N ILE A 241 -9.67 -15.52 -9.64
CA ILE A 241 -8.94 -16.43 -8.74
C ILE A 241 -8.38 -15.65 -7.54
N LEU A 242 -7.79 -14.47 -7.77
CA LEU A 242 -7.26 -13.65 -6.67
C LEU A 242 -8.36 -13.20 -5.71
N VAL A 243 -9.54 -12.82 -6.20
CA VAL A 243 -10.70 -12.52 -5.34
C VAL A 243 -11.05 -13.72 -4.44
N LEU A 244 -11.08 -14.95 -4.99
CA LEU A 244 -11.37 -16.15 -4.20
C LEU A 244 -10.32 -16.41 -3.11
N VAL A 245 -9.05 -16.11 -3.39
CA VAL A 245 -7.95 -16.22 -2.41
C VAL A 245 -8.03 -15.15 -1.31
N GLU A 246 -8.55 -13.95 -1.63
CA GLU A 246 -8.69 -12.83 -0.69
C GLU A 246 -10.01 -12.85 0.14
N LEU A 247 -10.97 -13.71 -0.20
CA LEU A 247 -12.20 -13.82 0.60
C LEU A 247 -11.96 -14.37 2.02
N PRO A 248 -11.14 -15.42 2.24
CA PRO A 248 -10.80 -15.91 3.57
C PRO A 248 -10.08 -14.88 4.45
N THR A 249 -9.17 -14.07 3.90
CA THR A 249 -8.42 -13.03 4.63
C THR A 249 -9.34 -11.92 5.14
N LEU A 250 -10.43 -11.64 4.42
CA LEU A 250 -11.48 -10.73 4.89
C LEU A 250 -12.33 -11.34 6.01
N LEU A 251 -12.64 -12.64 5.92
CA LEU A 251 -13.46 -13.33 6.91
C LEU A 251 -12.71 -13.57 8.23
N SER A 252 -11.39 -13.71 8.22
CA SER A 252 -10.55 -13.88 9.42
C SER A 252 -10.53 -12.64 10.33
N SER A 253 -11.04 -11.49 9.88
CA SER A 253 -11.20 -10.29 10.73
C SER A 253 -12.29 -10.44 11.81
N LYS A 254 -13.25 -11.35 11.64
CA LYS A 254 -14.33 -11.64 12.61
C LYS A 254 -13.88 -12.45 13.83
N PRO A 255 -13.10 -13.54 13.72
CA PRO A 255 -12.68 -14.34 14.89
C PRO A 255 -11.76 -13.60 15.88
N ILE A 256 -11.09 -12.51 15.48
CA ILE A 256 -10.23 -11.73 16.38
C ILE A 256 -11.04 -11.04 17.51
N SER A 257 -12.31 -10.69 17.26
CA SER A 257 -13.18 -10.18 18.34
C SER A 257 -13.49 -11.26 19.39
N TYR A 258 -13.62 -12.52 18.97
CA TYR A 258 -13.85 -13.66 19.86
C TYR A 258 -12.60 -14.01 20.67
N LEU A 259 -11.40 -13.85 20.10
CA LEU A 259 -10.14 -14.06 20.82
C LEU A 259 -9.85 -12.95 21.86
N LYS A 260 -10.26 -11.70 21.60
CA LYS A 260 -10.20 -10.61 22.58
C LYS A 260 -11.04 -10.92 23.83
N ASP A 261 -12.15 -11.64 23.68
CA ASP A 261 -13.00 -12.07 24.81
C ASP A 261 -12.42 -13.25 25.59
N MET A 262 -11.60 -14.09 24.94
CA MET A 262 -10.87 -15.18 25.61
C MET A 262 -9.66 -14.68 26.40
N GLY A 263 -8.90 -13.70 25.88
CA GLY A 263 -7.74 -13.13 26.57
C GLY A 263 -8.08 -12.30 27.82
N LYS A 264 -9.34 -11.86 27.97
CA LYS A 264 -9.84 -11.19 29.20
C LYS A 264 -10.22 -12.17 30.31
N LYS A 265 -10.30 -13.48 30.04
CA LYS A 265 -10.63 -14.50 31.04
C LYS A 265 -9.39 -15.14 31.70
N SER A 266 -8.19 -14.71 31.35
CA SER A 266 -6.92 -15.25 31.87
C SER A 266 -6.03 -14.21 32.57
N LEU A 267 -6.59 -13.09 33.01
CA LEU A 267 -5.99 -12.11 33.93
C LEU A 267 -7.00 -11.85 35.05
#